data_AF-A0A5M3WLE6-F1
#
_entry.id   AF-A0A5M3WLE6-F1
#
_cell.length_a   1.000
_cell.length_b   1.000
_cell.length_c   1.000
_cell.angle_alpha   90.00
_cell.angle_beta   90.00
_cell.angle_gamma   90.00
#
_symmetry.space_group_name_H-M   'P 1'
#
loop_
_entity.id
_entity.type
_entity.pdbx_description
1 polymer ?
#
loop_
_entity_poly.entity_id
_entity_poly.type
_entity_poly.pdbx_seq_one_letter_code
_entity_poly.pdbx_strand_id
1 'polypeptide(L)' 'MYGFIWRKLPGGTTLRLCATLVLIAVITALLWYVVFPWAEHHIPLDRVTVG' A
#
# COMPACT_ATOMS: atom_id res chain seq x y z
N MET A 1 -21.28 13.06 -25.51
CA MET A 1 -20.53 12.22 -26.46
C MET A 1 -19.11 11.97 -25.96
N TYR A 2 -18.97 11.18 -24.88
CA TYR A 2 -17.69 10.88 -24.23
C TYR A 2 -17.04 9.58 -24.75
N GLY A 3 -17.64 8.95 -25.77
CA GLY A 3 -17.29 7.61 -26.24
C GLY A 3 -15.92 7.49 -26.91
N PHE A 4 -15.30 8.59 -27.34
CA PHE A 4 -13.99 8.55 -27.98
C PHE A 4 -12.83 8.48 -26.97
N ILE A 5 -13.02 9.05 -25.77
CA ILE A 5 -12.02 9.04 -24.68
C ILE A 5 -11.92 7.64 -24.04
N TRP A 6 -13.04 6.91 -23.99
CA TRP A 6 -13.12 5.55 -23.43
C TRP A 6 -12.55 4.45 -24.35
N ARG A 7 -12.20 4.76 -25.60
CA ARG A 7 -11.76 3.76 -26.60
C ARG A 7 -10.25 3.76 -26.88
N LYS A 8 -9.49 4.71 -26.34
CA LYS A 8 -8.05 4.88 -26.60
C LYS A 8 -7.13 4.57 -25.42
N LEU A 9 -7.66 4.24 -24.23
CA LEU A 9 -6.84 3.92 -23.05
C LEU A 9 -6.99 2.43 -22.69
N PRO A 10 -5.93 1.61 -22.83
CA PRO A 10 -5.96 0.24 -22.34
C PRO A 10 -5.98 0.29 -20.81
N GLY A 11 -7.18 0.21 -20.25
CA GLY A 11 -7.47 0.35 -18.82
C GLY A 11 -8.19 1.65 -18.49
N GLY A 12 -9.53 1.60 -18.44
CA GLY A 12 -10.39 2.71 -18.02
C GLY A 12 -10.17 3.13 -16.56
N THR A 13 -11.04 3.96 -15.99
CA THR A 13 -10.98 4.45 -14.60
C THR A 13 -10.65 3.34 -13.58
N THR A 14 -11.07 2.11 -13.86
CA THR A 14 -10.71 0.88 -13.15
C THR A 14 -9.19 0.63 -13.06
N LEU A 15 -8.40 0.82 -14.12
CA LEU A 15 -6.95 0.62 -14.07
C LEU A 15 -6.26 1.70 -13.23
N ARG A 16 -6.74 2.95 -13.28
CA ARG A 16 -6.26 4.01 -12.36
C ARG A 16 -6.61 3.69 -10.91
N LEU A 17 -7.83 3.25 -10.64
CA LEU A 17 -8.26 2.77 -9.32
C LEU A 17 -7.43 1.57 -8.85
N CYS A 18 -7.21 0.57 -9.71
CA CYS A 18 -6.36 -0.57 -9.43
C CYS A 18 -4.91 -0.16 -9.19
N ALA A 19 -4.34 0.75 -9.99
CA ALA A 19 -2.98 1.24 -9.81
C ALA A 19 -2.83 2.01 -8.48
N THR A 20 -3.80 2.84 -8.12
CA THR A 20 -3.82 3.52 -6.80
C THR A 20 -3.96 2.52 -5.66
N LEU A 21 -4.86 1.54 -5.78
CA LEU A 21 -5.02 0.47 -4.78
C LEU A 21 -3.75 -0.37 -4.63
N VAL A 22 -3.09 -0.71 -5.73
CA VAL A 22 -1.82 -1.44 -5.74
C VAL A 22 -0.72 -0.61 -5.08
N LEU A 23 -0.62 0.69 -5.38
CA LEU A 23 0.33 1.59 -4.72
C LEU A 23 0.12 1.63 -3.20
N ILE A 24 -1.12 1.78 -2.75
CA ILE A 24 -1.45 1.76 -1.33
C ILE A 24 -1.08 0.42 -0.70
N ALA A 25 -1.46 -0.69 -1.32
CA ALA A 25 -1.14 -2.03 -0.83
C ALA A 25 0.37 -2.27 -0.72
N VAL A 26 1.14 -1.82 -1.71
CA VAL A 26 2.61 -1.90 -1.70
C VAL A 26 3.19 -1.09 -0.55
N ILE A 27 2.72 0.13 -0.31
CA ILE A 27 3.20 0.97 0.81
C ILE A 27 2.84 0.34 2.15
N THR A 28 1.61 -0.15 2.34
CA THR A 28 1.19 -0.84 3.56
C THR A 28 2.03 -2.09 3.82
N ALA A 29 2.26 -2.91 2.79
CA ALA A 29 3.13 -4.08 2.89
C ALA A 29 4.56 -3.69 3.26
N LEU A 30 5.11 -2.65 2.64
CA LEU A 30 6.45 -2.15 2.95
C LEU A 30 6.55 -1.66 4.40
N LEU A 31 5.54 -0.93 4.89
CA LEU A 31 5.48 -0.52 6.29
C LEU A 31 5.48 -1.74 7.22
N TRP A 32 4.67 -2.74 6.91
CA TRP A 32 4.52 -3.92 7.77
C TRP A 32 5.76 -4.82 7.78
N TYR A 33 6.38 -5.05 6.62
CA TYR A 33 7.51 -5.98 6.51
C TYR A 33 8.89 -5.33 6.64
N VAL A 34 9.00 -4.00 6.54
CA VAL A 34 10.29 -3.30 6.64
C VAL A 34 10.30 -2.30 7.77
N VAL A 35 9.28 -1.44 7.87
CA VAL A 35 9.25 -0.38 8.91
C VAL A 35 8.98 -0.99 10.28
N PHE A 36 8.08 -1.96 10.39
CA PHE A 36 7.79 -2.65 11.66
C PHE A 36 9.01 -3.38 12.24
N PRO A 37 9.75 -4.24 11.51
CA PRO A 37 10.95 -4.88 12.05
C PRO A 37 12.07 -3.87 12.34
N TRP A 38 12.17 -2.79 11.55
CA TRP A 38 13.10 -1.71 11.86
C TRP A 38 12.70 -0.95 13.13
N ALA A 39 11.39 -0.72 13.32
CA ALA A 39 10.84 -0.08 14.51
C ALA A 39 10.99 -0.96 15.75
N GLU A 40 10.81 -2.28 15.66
CA GLU A 40 11.05 -3.24 16.74
C GLU A 40 12.51 -3.20 17.23
N HIS A 41 13.46 -2.97 16.32
CA HIS A 41 14.86 -2.77 16.70
C HIS A 41 15.08 -1.53 17.60
N HIS A 42 14.25 -0.50 17.47
CA HIS A 42 14.41 0.78 18.19
C HIS A 42 13.42 0.93 19.35
N ILE A 43 12.28 0.26 19.27
CA ILE A 43 11.19 0.29 20.24
C ILE A 43 11.05 -1.14 20.74
N PRO A 44 11.56 -1.45 21.95
CA PRO A 44 11.37 -2.76 22.55
C PRO A 44 9.89 -2.93 22.94
N LEU A 45 9.06 -3.29 21.97
CA LEU A 45 7.63 -3.62 22.16
C LEU A 45 7.47 -4.92 22.97
N ASP A 46 8.52 -5.74 23.04
CA ASP A 46 8.56 -7.04 23.70
C ASP A 46 8.90 -6.98 25.20
N ARG A 47 9.09 -5.80 25.80
CA ARG A 47 9.19 -5.71 27.27
C ARG A 47 7.81 -5.88 27.89
N VAL A 48 7.36 -7.13 27.92
CA VAL A 48 6.36 -7.58 28.89
C VAL A 48 7.04 -7.51 30.26
N THR A 49 6.87 -6.39 30.96
CA THR A 49 7.23 -6.29 32.38
C THR A 49 6.26 -7.16 33.16
N VAL A 50 6.52 -8.47 33.20
CA VAL A 50 5.87 -9.38 34.14
C VAL A 50 6.62 -9.20 35.45
N GLY A 51 6.08 -8.37 36.33
CA GLY A 51 6.49 -8.22 37.73
C GLY A 51 5.46 -8.84 38.64
#